data_AF-A0A2W6AZZ5-F1
#
_entry.id   AF-A0A2W6AZZ5-F1
#
_cell.length_a   1.000
_cell.length_b   1.000
_cell.length_c   1.000
_cell.angle_alpha   90.00
_cell.angle_beta   90.00
_cell.angle_gamma   90.00
#
_symmetry.space_group_name_H-M   'P 1'
#
loop_
_entity.id
_entity.type
_entity.pdbx_description
1 polymer ?
#
loop_
_entity_poly.entity_id
_entity_poly.type
_entity_poly.pdbx_seq_one_letter_code
_entity_poly.pdbx_strand_id
1 'polypeptide(L)'
;YYEERGLIPPPSRMSGGFRLYAPDEVARIERVIQLKNVLGFSLEGIKRIFDAEETKEQLRDEYRQHPDEASRRRKLEGLIIVTEEQVAIINSRVAALEQMRGELEEKLNHYRTRLTEIEGETTQLYPV
;
A
#
# COMPACT_ATOMS: atom_id res chain seq x y z
N TYR A 1 -3.65 -11.82 15.06
CA TYR A 1 -3.26 -11.67 13.64
C TYR A 1 -2.55 -10.34 13.32
N TYR A 2 -3.19 -9.17 13.41
CA TYR A 2 -2.52 -7.89 13.14
C TYR A 2 -1.55 -7.47 14.26
N GLU A 3 -1.94 -7.69 15.52
CA GLU A 3 -1.09 -7.52 16.72
C GLU A 3 0.16 -8.40 16.67
N GLU A 4 0.00 -9.69 16.32
CA GLU A 4 1.12 -10.65 16.19
C GLU A 4 2.11 -10.27 15.08
N ARG A 5 1.71 -9.40 14.15
CA ARG A 5 2.59 -8.84 13.11
C ARG A 5 3.12 -7.45 13.43
N GLY A 6 2.85 -6.92 14.62
CA GLY A 6 3.31 -5.61 15.07
C GLY A 6 2.63 -4.42 14.39
N LEU A 7 1.52 -4.65 13.66
CA LEU A 7 0.80 -3.60 12.93
C LEU A 7 -0.06 -2.72 13.84
N ILE A 8 -0.37 -3.21 15.04
CA ILE A 8 -1.19 -2.52 16.04
C ILE A 8 -0.55 -2.83 17.40
N PRO A 9 -0.42 -1.83 18.31
CA PRO A 9 0.01 -2.09 19.67
C PRO A 9 -0.92 -3.10 20.37
N PRO A 10 -0.41 -3.85 21.38
CA PRO A 10 -1.25 -4.76 22.14
C PRO A 10 -2.31 -3.96 22.92
N PRO A 11 -3.61 -4.28 22.77
CA PRO A 11 -4.67 -3.51 23.40
C PRO A 11 -4.61 -3.63 24.92
N SER A 12 -5.01 -2.56 25.61
CA SER A 12 -5.28 -2.61 27.04
C SER A 12 -6.41 -3.60 27.30
N ARG A 13 -6.22 -4.50 28.28
CA ARG A 13 -7.24 -5.49 28.66
C ARG A 13 -8.02 -4.99 29.86
N MET A 14 -9.35 -5.03 29.77
CA MET A 14 -10.20 -4.85 30.95
C MET A 14 -10.12 -6.07 31.87
N SER A 15 -10.51 -5.89 33.13
CA SER A 15 -10.56 -6.94 34.17
C SER A 15 -11.48 -8.13 33.86
N GLY A 16 -12.15 -8.14 32.70
CA GLY A 16 -12.95 -9.27 32.18
C GLY A 16 -12.44 -9.91 30.89
N GLY A 17 -11.23 -9.58 30.41
CA GLY A 17 -10.65 -10.18 29.20
C GLY A 17 -11.06 -9.56 27.86
N PHE A 18 -11.89 -8.51 27.88
CA PHE A 18 -12.23 -7.73 26.70
C PHE A 18 -11.08 -6.80 26.28
N ARG A 19 -10.84 -6.72 24.97
CA ARG A 19 -9.88 -5.80 24.36
C ARG A 19 -10.49 -4.40 24.34
N LEU A 20 -9.81 -3.44 24.92
CA LEU A 20 -10.14 -2.02 24.79
C LEU A 20 -9.23 -1.41 23.75
N TYR A 21 -9.82 -0.77 22.75
CA TYR A 21 -9.08 0.04 21.78
C TYR A 21 -9.37 1.51 22.06
N ALA A 22 -8.32 2.30 22.23
CA ALA A 22 -8.42 3.75 22.24
C ALA A 22 -8.72 4.28 20.82
N PRO A 23 -9.26 5.50 20.67
CA PRO A 23 -9.66 6.04 19.36
C PRO A 23 -8.55 6.05 18.30
N ASP A 24 -7.31 6.31 18.71
CA ASP A 24 -6.11 6.26 17.88
C ASP A 24 -5.79 4.83 17.40
N GLU A 25 -5.98 3.82 18.25
CA GLU A 25 -5.81 2.42 17.89
C GLU A 25 -6.86 1.97 16.87
N VAL A 26 -8.11 2.46 17.00
CA VAL A 26 -9.18 2.22 16.01
C VAL A 26 -8.83 2.85 14.67
N ALA A 27 -8.39 4.11 14.65
CA ALA A 27 -7.98 4.78 13.42
C ALA A 27 -6.81 4.04 12.74
N ARG A 28 -5.85 3.51 13.52
CA ARG A 28 -4.75 2.68 12.99
C ARG A 28 -5.28 1.40 12.34
N ILE A 29 -6.25 0.72 12.97
CA ILE A 29 -6.90 -0.47 12.42
C ILE A 29 -7.59 -0.16 11.09
N GLU A 30 -8.39 0.92 11.04
CA GLU A 30 -9.08 1.34 9.82
C GLU A 30 -8.09 1.63 8.69
N ARG A 31 -6.95 2.25 9.01
CA ARG A 31 -5.88 2.51 8.05
C ARG A 31 -5.22 1.24 7.54
N VAL A 32 -4.95 0.26 8.40
CA VAL A 32 -4.47 -1.08 8.01
C VAL A 32 -5.45 -1.73 7.04
N ILE A 33 -6.74 -1.69 7.36
CA ILE A 33 -7.80 -2.28 6.53
C ILE A 33 -7.86 -1.60 5.16
N GLN A 34 -7.77 -0.27 5.11
CA GLN A 34 -7.76 0.49 3.86
C GLN A 34 -6.55 0.12 2.98
N LEU A 35 -5.33 0.13 3.54
CA LEU A 35 -4.12 -0.20 2.79
C LEU A 35 -4.15 -1.64 2.26
N LYS A 36 -4.68 -2.58 3.05
CA LYS A 36 -4.81 -3.99 2.66
C LYS A 36 -5.89 -4.20 1.60
N ASN A 37 -7.10 -3.70 1.83
CA ASN A 37 -8.28 -4.08 1.04
C ASN A 37 -8.50 -3.18 -0.17
N VAL A 38 -8.20 -1.88 -0.06
CA VAL A 38 -8.40 -0.92 -1.15
C VAL A 38 -7.17 -0.84 -2.03
N LEU A 39 -5.99 -0.72 -1.41
CA LEU A 39 -4.73 -0.51 -2.13
C LEU A 39 -3.97 -1.82 -2.40
N GLY A 40 -4.41 -2.91 -1.76
CA GLY A 40 -3.89 -4.26 -2.00
C GLY A 40 -2.46 -4.47 -1.51
N PHE A 41 -1.99 -3.69 -0.54
CA PHE A 41 -0.66 -3.89 0.04
C PHE A 41 -0.60 -5.17 0.87
N SER A 42 0.57 -5.81 0.86
CA SER A 42 0.87 -6.91 1.78
C SER A 42 0.99 -6.37 3.21
N LEU A 43 0.81 -7.24 4.21
CA LEU A 43 0.96 -6.86 5.61
C LEU A 43 2.38 -6.35 5.93
N GLU A 44 3.38 -6.88 5.23
CA GLU A 44 4.77 -6.42 5.35
C GLU A 44 4.96 -5.03 4.77
N GLY A 45 4.40 -4.74 3.59
CA GLY A 45 4.44 -3.40 3.00
C GLY A 45 3.69 -2.38 3.87
N ILE A 46 2.56 -2.78 4.45
CA ILE A 46 1.80 -1.96 5.40
C ILE A 46 2.64 -1.68 6.65
N LYS A 47 3.36 -2.67 7.17
CA LYS A 47 4.25 -2.48 8.34
C LYS A 47 5.33 -1.45 8.03
N ARG A 48 6.03 -1.58 6.90
CA ARG A 48 7.06 -0.62 6.50
C ARG A 48 6.53 0.80 6.31
N ILE A 49 5.30 0.95 5.80
CA ILE A 49 4.64 2.28 5.71
C ILE A 49 4.47 2.87 7.10
N PHE A 50 3.98 2.10 8.08
CA PHE A 50 3.80 2.57 9.45
C PHE A 50 5.13 2.86 10.16
N ASP A 51 6.14 2.00 10.00
CA ASP A 51 7.48 2.21 10.58
C ASP A 51 8.10 3.52 10.03
N ALA A 52 7.87 3.81 8.74
CA ALA A 52 8.28 5.06 8.11
C ALA A 52 7.49 6.28 8.61
N GLU A 53 6.18 6.15 8.87
CA GLU A 53 5.36 7.20 9.47
C GLU A 53 5.82 7.55 10.89
N GLU A 54 6.10 6.52 11.71
CA GLU A 54 6.61 6.70 13.07
C GLU A 54 7.99 7.39 13.09
N THR A 55 8.90 6.93 12.23
CA THR A 55 10.23 7.56 12.08
C THR A 55 10.12 9.03 11.64
N LYS A 56 9.19 9.34 10.73
CA LYS A 56 8.94 10.72 10.29
C LYS A 56 8.41 11.60 11.41
N GLU A 57 7.52 11.09 12.26
CA GLU A 57 7.00 11.87 13.38
C GLU A 57 8.10 12.19 14.39
N GLN A 58 8.94 11.21 14.73
CA GLN A 58 10.11 11.41 15.60
C GLN A 58 11.06 12.48 15.02
N LEU A 59 11.43 12.36 13.75
CA LEU A 59 12.31 13.33 13.08
C LEU A 59 11.70 14.73 13.00
N ARG A 60 10.38 14.85 12.87
CA ARG A 60 9.65 16.13 12.83
C ARG A 60 9.63 16.81 14.20
N ASP A 61 9.35 16.06 15.25
CA ASP A 61 9.37 16.59 16.61
C ASP A 61 10.77 17.06 16.99
N GLU A 62 11.78 16.26 16.67
CA GLU A 62 13.17 16.68 16.82
C GLU A 62 13.50 17.90 15.95
N TYR A 63 12.98 18.02 14.73
CA TYR A 63 13.24 19.19 13.88
C TYR A 63 12.71 20.48 14.50
N ARG A 64 11.51 20.45 15.11
CA ARG A 64 10.91 21.61 15.78
C ARG A 64 11.69 22.05 17.02
N GLN A 65 12.33 21.12 17.73
CA GLN A 65 13.01 21.39 19.00
C GLN A 65 14.42 21.96 18.87
N HIS A 66 15.04 21.97 17.68
CA HIS A 66 16.45 22.35 17.51
C HIS A 66 16.66 23.66 16.70
N PRO A 67 17.45 24.61 17.22
CA PRO A 67 17.68 25.90 16.57
C PRO A 67 18.80 25.91 15.52
N ASP A 68 19.76 24.98 15.56
CA ASP A 68 20.94 25.01 14.70
C ASP A 68 20.70 24.41 13.30
N GLU A 69 21.34 25.01 12.29
CA GLU A 69 21.15 24.67 10.87
C GLU A 69 21.67 23.27 10.50
N ALA A 70 22.78 22.83 11.11
CA ALA A 70 23.38 21.53 10.83
C ALA A 70 22.50 20.37 11.32
N SER A 71 21.85 20.51 12.47
CA SER A 71 20.87 19.54 12.99
C SER A 71 19.59 19.54 12.14
N ARG A 72 19.10 20.71 11.71
CA ARG A 72 17.95 20.80 10.79
C ARG A 72 18.22 20.10 9.47
N ARG A 73 19.41 20.29 8.90
CA ARG A 73 19.84 19.63 7.67
C ARG A 73 19.84 18.11 7.80
N ARG A 74 20.51 17.56 8.82
CA ARG A 74 20.55 16.10 9.05
C ARG A 74 19.17 15.47 9.20
N LYS A 75 18.23 16.18 9.83
CA LYS A 75 16.84 15.72 9.99
C LYS A 75 16.07 15.74 8.68
N LEU A 76 16.26 16.77 7.85
CA LEU A 76 15.70 16.80 6.51
C LEU A 76 16.25 15.67 5.64
N GLU A 77 17.55 15.38 5.72
CA GLU A 77 18.17 14.23 5.04
C GLU A 77 17.52 12.91 5.49
N GLY A 78 17.27 12.73 6.80
CA GLY A 78 16.53 11.57 7.32
C GLY A 78 15.08 11.50 6.82
N LEU A 79 14.35 12.62 6.82
CA LEU A 79 12.97 12.69 6.31
C LEU A 79 12.88 12.35 4.82
N ILE A 80 13.89 12.75 4.03
CA ILE A 80 14.00 12.40 2.61
C ILE A 80 14.15 10.89 2.47
N ILE A 81 15.13 10.28 3.14
CA ILE A 81 15.40 8.83 3.07
C ILE A 81 14.13 8.03 3.40
N VAL A 82 13.46 8.37 4.50
CA VAL A 82 12.25 7.65 4.93
C VAL A 82 11.11 7.84 3.92
N THR A 83 11.00 9.03 3.32
CA THR A 83 9.97 9.30 2.30
C THR A 83 10.28 8.57 0.99
N GLU A 84 11.55 8.45 0.59
CA GLU A 84 11.99 7.67 -0.57
C GLU A 84 11.65 6.19 -0.40
N GLU A 85 11.81 5.64 0.81
CA GLU A 85 11.38 4.26 1.10
C GLU A 85 9.87 4.07 0.91
N GLN A 86 9.06 5.02 1.41
CA GLN A 86 7.59 4.98 1.21
C GLN A 86 7.22 5.01 -0.29
N VAL A 87 7.88 5.86 -1.06
CA VAL A 87 7.69 5.95 -2.52
C VAL A 87 8.08 4.63 -3.19
N ALA A 88 9.17 3.99 -2.78
CA ALA A 88 9.61 2.71 -3.33
C ALA A 88 8.57 1.59 -3.10
N ILE A 89 7.95 1.55 -1.91
CA ILE A 89 6.88 0.59 -1.59
C ILE A 89 5.67 0.79 -2.51
N ILE A 90 5.27 2.04 -2.74
CA ILE A 90 4.16 2.37 -3.63
C ILE A 90 4.50 1.99 -5.08
N ASN A 91 5.69 2.33 -5.55
CA ASN A 91 6.13 2.03 -6.92
C ASN A 91 6.16 0.52 -7.20
N SER A 92 6.61 -0.28 -6.22
CA SER A 92 6.56 -1.74 -6.33
C SER A 92 5.12 -2.24 -6.53
N ARG A 93 4.15 -1.66 -5.81
CA ARG A 93 2.74 -2.02 -5.96
C ARG A 93 2.17 -1.58 -7.31
N VAL A 94 2.51 -0.38 -7.77
CA VAL A 94 2.11 0.13 -9.09
C VAL A 94 2.61 -0.81 -10.19
N ALA A 95 3.90 -1.16 -10.18
CA ALA A 95 4.48 -2.06 -11.17
C ALA A 95 3.77 -3.42 -11.23
N ALA A 96 3.45 -4.01 -10.08
CA ALA A 96 2.71 -5.28 -10.02
C ALA A 96 1.30 -5.17 -10.62
N LEU A 97 0.61 -4.05 -10.39
CA LEU A 97 -0.72 -3.81 -10.97
C LEU A 97 -0.65 -3.56 -12.47
N GLU A 98 0.38 -2.85 -12.95
CA GLU A 98 0.60 -2.61 -14.37
C GLU A 98 0.92 -3.90 -15.13
N GLN A 99 1.71 -4.80 -14.54
CA GLN A 99 1.95 -6.13 -15.11
C GLN A 99 0.64 -6.91 -15.27
N MET A 100 -0.17 -6.97 -14.21
CA MET A 100 -1.45 -7.67 -14.25
C MET A 100 -2.41 -7.06 -15.28
N ARG A 101 -2.43 -5.74 -15.40
CA ARG A 101 -3.20 -5.04 -16.45
C ARG A 101 -2.73 -5.47 -17.84
N GLY A 102 -1.42 -5.48 -18.09
CA GLY A 102 -0.84 -5.88 -19.37
C GLY A 102 -1.24 -7.31 -19.77
N GLU A 103 -1.13 -8.27 -18.84
CA GLU A 103 -1.53 -9.66 -19.08
C GLU A 103 -3.03 -9.79 -19.45
N LEU A 104 -3.90 -8.94 -18.88
CA LEU A 104 -5.32 -8.91 -19.21
C LEU A 104 -5.59 -8.25 -20.57
N GLU A 105 -4.86 -7.19 -20.91
CA GLU A 105 -4.96 -6.50 -22.20
C GLU A 105 -4.54 -7.44 -23.35
N GLU A 106 -3.48 -8.24 -23.17
CA GLU A 106 -3.05 -9.25 -24.14
C GLU A 106 -4.13 -10.31 -24.36
N LYS A 107 -4.70 -10.85 -23.27
CA LYS A 107 -5.82 -11.82 -23.35
C LYS A 107 -7.03 -11.21 -24.06
N LEU A 108 -7.36 -9.96 -23.76
CA LEU A 108 -8.47 -9.26 -24.38
C LEU A 108 -8.26 -9.11 -25.90
N ASN A 109 -7.04 -8.76 -26.33
CA ASN A 109 -6.70 -8.70 -27.75
C ASN A 109 -6.80 -10.07 -28.41
N HIS A 110 -6.31 -11.13 -27.76
CA HIS A 110 -6.44 -12.49 -28.26
C HIS A 110 -7.91 -12.88 -28.46
N TYR A 111 -8.79 -12.60 -27.49
CA TYR A 111 -10.22 -12.88 -27.60
C TYR A 111 -10.90 -12.09 -28.73
N ARG A 112 -10.53 -10.82 -28.91
CA ARG A 112 -11.04 -9.99 -30.00
C ARG A 112 -10.64 -10.55 -31.37
N THR A 113 -9.38 -10.92 -31.56
CA THR A 113 -8.91 -11.53 -32.81
C THR A 113 -9.66 -12.83 -33.11
N ARG A 114 -9.79 -13.71 -32.11
CA ARG A 114 -10.55 -14.97 -32.24
C ARG A 114 -12.01 -14.74 -32.63
N LEU A 115 -12.66 -13.73 -32.06
CA LEU A 115 -14.04 -13.39 -32.40
C LEU A 115 -14.15 -12.94 -33.86
N THR A 116 -13.25 -12.08 -34.33
CA THR A 116 -13.25 -11.62 -35.73
C THR A 116 -12.99 -12.73 -36.74
N GLU A 117 -12.14 -13.71 -36.40
CA GLU A 117 -11.92 -14.90 -37.23
C GLU A 117 -13.22 -15.70 -37.41
N ILE A 118 -13.93 -15.98 -36.32
CA ILE A 118 -15.19 -16.74 -36.34
C ILE A 118 -16.28 -15.98 -37.11
N GLU A 119 -16.41 -14.68 -36.92
CA GLU A 119 -17.39 -13.85 -37.64
C GLU A 119 -17.08 -13.79 -39.16
N GLY A 120 -15.80 -13.75 -39.52
CA GLY A 120 -15.34 -13.83 -40.92
C GLY A 120 -15.62 -15.18 -41.57
N GLU A 121 -15.37 -16.27 -40.86
CA GLU A 121 -15.68 -17.65 -41.31
C GLU A 121 -17.19 -17.85 -41.51
N THR A 122 -18.01 -17.30 -40.62
CA THR A 122 -19.48 -17.39 -40.69
C THR A 122 -20.04 -16.61 -41.89
N THR A 123 -19.42 -15.48 -42.23
CA THR A 123 -19.79 -14.64 -43.38
C THR A 123 -19.39 -15.29 -44.73
N GLN A 124 -18.33 -16.09 -44.76
CA GLN A 124 -17.92 -16.84 -45.97
C GLN A 124 -18.75 -18.12 -46.22
N LEU A 125 -19.32 -18.74 -45.17
CA LEU A 125 -20.11 -19.96 -45.29
C LEU A 125 -21.56 -19.75 -45.78
N TYR A 126 -22.08 -18.52 -45.71
CA TYR A 126 -23.41 -18.16 -46.22
C TYR A 126 -23.36 -16.83 -46.98
N PRO A 127 -23.00 -16.82 -48.27
CA PRO A 127 -23.19 -15.64 -49.11
C PRO A 127 -24.69 -15.46 -49.42
N VAL A 128 -25.16 -14.21 -49.35
CA VAL A 128 -26.52 -13.79 -49.77
C VAL A 128 -26.61 -13.77 -51.30
#